data_AF-A0A3N0HZ07-F1
#
_entry.id   AF-A0A3N0HZ07-F1
#
_cell.length_a   1.000
_cell.length_b   1.000
_cell.length_c   1.000
_cell.angle_alpha   90.00
_cell.angle_beta   90.00
_cell.angle_gamma   90.00
#
_symmetry.space_group_name_H-M   'P 1'
#
loop_
_entity.id
_entity.type
_entity.pdbx_description
1 polymer ?
#
loop_
_entity_poly.entity_id
_entity_poly.type
_entity_poly.pdbx_seq_one_letter_code
_entity_poly.pdbx_strand_id
1 'polypeptide(L)'
;MVFGIQTDIFEDTKSRKIFHIKSTNKNYLLQDGLDFKVRLLRMNIVDSISFVFLFNLLFHLPMILNIVFVAVLYFAYLFYFNYKILPNLQEAKKVERKQQIVSTKKETSFPIVAIGYLLIGIGLIYCLITHQVTSELMILVCGATIVSVSMGMYYLLLYVR
;
A
#
# COMPACT_ATOMS: atom_id res chain seq x y z
N MET A 1 -16.22 -10.87 -1.48
CA MET A 1 -15.66 -9.67 -0.84
C MET A 1 -14.40 -9.28 -1.59
N VAL A 2 -14.27 -8.01 -1.97
CA VAL A 2 -13.17 -7.49 -2.80
C VAL A 2 -12.06 -7.01 -1.87
N PHE A 3 -10.85 -7.51 -2.10
CA PHE A 3 -9.65 -7.13 -1.36
C PHE A 3 -8.78 -6.19 -2.20
N GLY A 4 -8.15 -5.20 -1.57
CA GLY A 4 -7.32 -4.21 -2.26
C GLY A 4 -6.21 -4.79 -3.12
N ILE A 5 -5.62 -5.93 -2.73
CA ILE A 5 -4.55 -6.63 -3.46
C ILE A 5 -5.04 -7.18 -4.81
N GLN A 6 -6.34 -7.46 -4.92
CA GLN A 6 -6.96 -8.03 -6.12
C GLN A 6 -7.54 -6.96 -7.06
N THR A 7 -7.19 -5.69 -6.83
CA THR A 7 -7.73 -4.56 -7.57
C THR A 7 -6.64 -3.79 -8.29
N ASP A 8 -6.94 -3.36 -9.52
CA ASP A 8 -6.10 -2.47 -10.32
C ASP A 8 -6.86 -1.19 -10.63
N ILE A 9 -6.13 -0.09 -10.76
CA ILE A 9 -6.64 1.16 -11.33
C ILE A 9 -5.86 1.40 -12.62
N PHE A 10 -6.56 1.65 -13.72
CA PHE A 10 -5.92 2.02 -14.98
C PHE A 10 -6.75 3.06 -15.72
N GLU A 11 -6.12 3.75 -16.66
CA GLU A 11 -6.81 4.66 -17.57
C GLU A 11 -7.19 3.96 -18.88
N ASP A 12 -8.44 4.16 -19.29
CA ASP A 12 -9.00 3.74 -20.57
C ASP A 12 -8.44 4.59 -21.72
N THR A 13 -8.57 4.14 -22.97
CA THR A 13 -8.17 4.92 -24.17
C THR A 13 -8.84 6.29 -24.23
N LYS A 14 -10.01 6.43 -23.60
CA LYS A 14 -10.78 7.67 -23.44
C LYS A 14 -10.35 8.53 -22.24
N SER A 15 -9.20 8.24 -21.63
CA SER A 15 -8.67 8.93 -20.44
C SER A 15 -9.61 8.88 -19.22
N ARG A 16 -10.45 7.84 -19.14
CA ARG A 16 -11.33 7.59 -17.99
C ARG A 16 -10.62 6.67 -17.01
N LYS A 17 -10.67 6.97 -15.71
CA LYS A 17 -10.12 6.08 -14.68
C LYS A 17 -11.06 4.91 -14.45
N ILE A 18 -10.51 3.71 -14.47
CA ILE A 18 -11.24 2.46 -14.33
C ILE A 18 -10.69 1.70 -13.13
N PHE A 19 -11.60 1.31 -12.23
CA PHE A 19 -11.36 0.36 -11.17
C PHE A 19 -11.66 -1.05 -11.66
N HIS A 20 -10.64 -1.88 -11.71
CA HIS A 20 -10.72 -3.26 -12.18
C HIS A 20 -10.53 -4.25 -11.04
N ILE A 21 -11.43 -5.22 -10.98
CA ILE A 21 -11.39 -6.29 -9.99
C ILE A 21 -10.94 -7.56 -10.68
N LYS A 22 -9.69 -7.99 -10.42
CA LYS A 22 -9.08 -9.15 -11.07
C LYS A 22 -9.84 -10.45 -10.81
N SER A 23 -10.33 -10.62 -9.58
CA SER A 23 -11.04 -11.83 -9.16
C SER A 23 -12.34 -12.06 -9.92
N THR A 24 -13.08 -11.00 -10.24
CA THR A 24 -14.40 -11.10 -10.92
C THR A 24 -14.36 -10.62 -12.37
N ASN A 25 -13.20 -10.18 -12.86
CA ASN A 25 -12.99 -9.56 -14.17
C ASN A 25 -14.00 -8.42 -14.46
N LYS A 26 -14.36 -7.65 -13.42
CA LYS A 26 -15.34 -6.56 -13.54
C LYS A 26 -14.64 -5.21 -13.58
N ASN A 27 -15.12 -4.33 -14.45
CA ASN A 27 -14.63 -2.97 -14.61
C ASN A 27 -15.68 -1.99 -14.11
N TYR A 28 -15.24 -1.01 -13.33
CA TYR A 28 -16.07 0.06 -12.80
C TYR A 28 -15.47 1.41 -13.14
N LEU A 29 -16.33 2.38 -13.46
CA LEU A 29 -15.91 3.74 -13.75
C LEU A 29 -15.70 4.49 -12.43
N LEU A 30 -14.50 5.05 -12.26
CA LEU A 30 -14.17 5.90 -11.13
C LEU A 30 -14.65 7.32 -11.41
N GLN A 31 -15.65 7.79 -10.66
CA GLN A 31 -16.06 9.19 -10.65
C GLN A 31 -15.19 10.00 -9.68
N ASP A 32 -15.12 11.31 -9.90
CA ASP A 32 -14.37 12.23 -9.05
C ASP A 32 -14.81 12.11 -7.57
N GLY A 33 -13.84 11.92 -6.68
CA GLY A 33 -14.07 11.68 -5.25
C GLY A 33 -14.14 10.22 -4.81
N LEU A 34 -14.34 9.26 -5.73
CA LEU A 34 -14.25 7.83 -5.42
C LEU A 34 -12.82 7.28 -5.53
N ASP A 35 -11.95 7.94 -6.32
CA ASP A 35 -10.52 7.62 -6.46
C ASP A 35 -9.81 7.45 -5.12
N PHE A 36 -10.03 8.39 -4.20
CA PHE A 36 -9.39 8.37 -2.88
C PHE A 36 -9.82 7.14 -2.06
N LYS A 37 -11.10 6.77 -2.12
CA LYS A 37 -11.64 5.60 -1.42
C LYS A 37 -11.10 4.29 -1.98
N VAL A 38 -10.95 4.20 -3.30
CA VAL A 38 -10.33 3.03 -3.93
C VAL A 38 -8.85 2.94 -3.61
N ARG A 39 -8.15 4.07 -3.55
CA ARG A 39 -6.74 4.12 -3.11
C ARG A 39 -6.59 3.65 -1.66
N LEU A 40 -7.46 4.11 -0.77
CA LEU A 40 -7.52 3.64 0.62
C LEU A 40 -7.77 2.14 0.69
N LEU A 41 -8.66 1.55 -0.13
CA LEU A 41 -8.85 0.09 -0.15
C LEU A 41 -7.54 -0.62 -0.51
N ARG A 42 -6.81 -0.11 -1.49
CA ARG A 42 -5.56 -0.70 -1.97
C ARG A 42 -4.43 -0.58 -0.95
N MET A 43 -4.41 0.50 -0.17
CA MET A 43 -3.44 0.74 0.91
C MET A 43 -3.97 0.37 2.30
N ASN A 44 -5.16 -0.25 2.41
CA ASN A 44 -5.90 -0.42 3.66
C ASN A 44 -5.07 -1.10 4.77
N ILE A 45 -4.22 -2.06 4.42
CA ILE A 45 -3.33 -2.73 5.37
C ILE A 45 -2.32 -1.72 5.93
N VAL A 46 -1.64 -0.99 5.05
CA VAL A 46 -0.64 0.01 5.42
C VAL A 46 -1.29 1.13 6.22
N ASP A 47 -2.41 1.66 5.73
CA ASP A 47 -3.14 2.75 6.38
C ASP A 47 -3.62 2.35 7.79
N SER A 48 -4.13 1.12 7.95
CA SER A 48 -4.53 0.60 9.26
C SER A 48 -3.34 0.50 10.22
N ILE A 49 -2.20 -0.04 9.75
CA ILE A 49 -0.98 -0.14 10.57
C ILE A 49 -0.48 1.26 10.95
N SER A 50 -0.43 2.21 10.01
CA SER A 50 0.00 3.59 10.26
C SER A 50 -0.91 4.29 11.27
N PHE A 51 -2.22 4.08 11.18
CA PHE A 51 -3.19 4.68 12.10
C PHE A 51 -3.03 4.12 13.52
N VAL A 52 -2.85 2.81 13.65
CA VAL A 52 -2.59 2.18 14.96
C VAL A 52 -1.24 2.62 15.51
N PHE A 53 -0.22 2.77 14.67
CA PHE A 53 1.09 3.26 15.12
C PHE A 53 0.99 4.68 15.70
N LEU A 54 0.29 5.59 15.02
CA LEU A 54 0.02 6.95 15.52
C LEU A 54 -0.81 6.93 16.81
N PHE A 55 -1.82 6.08 16.88
CA PHE A 55 -2.65 5.95 18.08
C PHE A 55 -1.85 5.39 19.26
N ASN A 56 -1.00 4.40 19.01
CA ASN A 56 -0.10 3.82 20.01
C ASN A 56 0.95 4.81 20.51
N LEU A 57 1.38 5.77 19.67
CA LEU A 57 2.29 6.84 20.10
C LEU A 57 1.65 7.74 21.17
N LEU A 58 0.32 7.92 21.15
CA LEU A 58 -0.41 8.75 22.10
C LEU A 58 -0.84 8.00 23.36
N PHE A 59 -1.22 6.72 23.23
CA PHE A 59 -1.87 5.97 24.30
C PHE A 59 -1.05 4.80 24.86
N HIS A 60 0.14 4.51 24.30
CA HIS A 60 1.04 3.43 24.73
C HIS A 60 0.32 2.10 25.03
N LEU A 61 -0.45 1.63 24.05
CA LEU A 61 -1.23 0.40 24.18
C LEU A 61 -0.32 -0.83 24.13
N PRO A 62 -0.65 -1.90 24.88
CA PRO A 62 0.09 -3.15 24.79
C PRO A 62 -0.03 -3.76 23.39
N MET A 63 0.99 -4.50 22.98
CA MET A 63 1.13 -5.03 21.62
C MET A 63 -0.10 -5.82 21.12
N ILE A 64 -0.74 -6.59 22.01
CA ILE A 64 -1.95 -7.37 21.71
C ILE A 64 -3.11 -6.44 21.30
N LEU A 65 -3.31 -5.34 22.02
CA LEU A 65 -4.36 -4.36 21.71
C LEU A 65 -4.08 -3.68 20.36
N ASN A 66 -2.83 -3.40 20.03
CA ASN A 66 -2.45 -2.85 18.72
C ASN A 66 -2.82 -3.81 17.57
N ILE A 67 -2.52 -5.11 17.72
CA ILE A 67 -2.86 -6.13 16.69
C ILE A 67 -4.38 -6.18 16.48
N VAL A 68 -5.14 -6.22 17.58
CA VAL A 68 -6.62 -6.22 17.52
C VAL A 68 -7.12 -4.96 16.83
N PHE A 69 -6.56 -3.79 17.16
CA PHE A 69 -6.99 -2.52 16.59
C PHE A 69 -6.70 -2.43 15.08
N VAL A 70 -5.54 -2.94 14.63
CA VAL A 70 -5.22 -3.03 13.18
C VAL A 70 -6.26 -3.90 12.47
N ALA A 71 -6.56 -5.08 13.04
CA ALA A 71 -7.54 -5.98 12.45
C ALA A 71 -8.92 -5.31 12.37
N VAL A 72 -9.37 -4.66 13.44
CA VAL A 72 -10.66 -3.95 13.48
C VAL A 72 -10.73 -2.87 12.41
N LEU A 73 -9.73 -1.99 12.31
CA LEU A 73 -9.70 -0.93 11.29
C LEU A 73 -9.69 -1.51 9.87
N TYR A 74 -8.85 -2.51 9.63
CA TYR A 74 -8.76 -3.18 8.34
C TYR A 74 -10.11 -3.77 7.92
N PHE A 75 -10.73 -4.58 8.78
CA PHE A 75 -12.01 -5.20 8.49
C PHE A 75 -13.12 -4.17 8.37
N ALA A 76 -13.19 -3.18 9.26
CA ALA A 76 -14.21 -2.12 9.22
C ALA A 76 -14.20 -1.39 7.88
N TYR A 77 -13.02 -1.00 7.39
CA TYR A 77 -12.90 -0.35 6.09
C TYR A 77 -13.23 -1.31 4.94
N LEU A 78 -12.78 -2.56 5.02
CA LEU A 78 -13.09 -3.59 4.02
C LEU A 78 -14.60 -3.82 3.89
N PHE A 79 -15.31 -3.92 5.02
CA PHE A 79 -16.77 -4.05 5.07
C PHE A 79 -17.45 -2.80 4.50
N TYR A 80 -17.05 -1.61 4.96
CA TYR A 80 -17.58 -0.34 4.47
C TYR A 80 -17.44 -0.21 2.95
N PHE A 81 -16.28 -0.57 2.41
CA PHE A 81 -16.04 -0.52 0.97
C PHE A 81 -16.95 -1.48 0.22
N ASN A 82 -17.04 -2.74 0.66
CA ASN A 82 -17.81 -3.76 -0.03
C ASN A 82 -19.32 -3.51 0.02
N TYR A 83 -19.84 -2.97 1.13
CA TYR A 83 -21.28 -2.75 1.30
C TYR A 83 -21.75 -1.38 0.82
N LYS A 84 -20.92 -0.33 0.94
CA LYS A 84 -21.36 1.05 0.67
C LYS A 84 -20.71 1.68 -0.55
N ILE A 85 -19.47 1.31 -0.89
CA ILE A 85 -18.73 1.95 -2.00
C ILE A 85 -18.89 1.13 -3.28
N LEU A 86 -18.65 -0.17 -3.21
CA LEU A 86 -18.70 -1.08 -4.35
C LEU A 86 -20.04 -1.07 -5.11
N PRO A 87 -21.22 -1.17 -4.48
CA PRO A 87 -22.49 -1.18 -5.22
C PRO A 87 -22.84 0.18 -5.83
N ASN A 88 -22.23 1.27 -5.35
CA ASN A 88 -22.45 2.61 -5.90
C ASN A 88 -21.54 2.92 -7.09
N LEU A 89 -20.61 2.03 -7.43
CA LEU A 89 -19.76 2.19 -8.60
C LEU A 89 -20.50 1.78 -9.88
N GLN A 90 -20.41 2.61 -10.91
CA GLN A 90 -21.02 2.30 -12.20
C GLN A 90 -20.17 1.26 -12.96
N GLU A 91 -20.76 0.12 -13.29
CA GLU A 91 -20.09 -0.90 -14.12
C GLU A 91 -19.83 -0.37 -15.54
N ALA A 92 -18.59 -0.53 -16.02
CA ALA A 92 -18.17 -0.16 -17.36
C ALA A 92 -18.07 -1.42 -18.26
N LYS A 93 -19.00 -1.58 -19.21
CA LYS A 93 -19.07 -2.78 -20.08
C LYS A 93 -18.10 -2.79 -21.26
N LYS A 94 -17.63 -1.62 -21.71
CA LYS A 94 -16.67 -1.48 -22.82
C LYS A 94 -15.49 -0.66 -22.32
N VAL A 95 -14.41 -1.36 -22.01
CA VAL A 95 -13.17 -0.76 -21.51
C VAL A 95 -12.04 -1.31 -22.37
N GLU A 96 -11.33 -0.41 -23.04
CA GLU A 96 -10.14 -0.72 -23.82
C GLU A 96 -8.97 -0.15 -23.04
N ARG A 97 -8.25 -1.02 -22.33
CA ARG A 97 -7.10 -0.60 -21.55
C ARG A 97 -6.17 0.19 -22.47
N LYS A 98 -5.93 1.47 -22.15
CA LYS A 98 -4.91 2.23 -22.84
C LYS A 98 -3.64 1.43 -22.64
N GLN A 99 -3.07 0.88 -23.72
CA GLN A 99 -1.72 0.35 -23.64
C GLN A 99 -0.89 1.56 -23.24
N GLN A 100 -0.53 1.63 -21.96
CA GLN A 100 0.68 2.34 -21.58
C GLN A 100 1.75 1.60 -22.36
N ILE A 101 2.08 2.14 -23.54
CA ILE A 101 3.44 2.09 -24.03
C ILE A 101 4.20 2.57 -22.80
N VAL A 102 4.85 1.62 -22.13
CA VAL A 102 5.84 1.92 -21.12
C VAL A 102 6.82 2.76 -21.91
N SER A 103 6.61 4.07 -21.90
CA SER A 103 7.62 4.99 -22.31
C SER A 103 8.70 4.66 -21.31
N THR A 104 9.65 3.86 -21.75
CA THR A 104 10.99 3.78 -21.20
C THR A 104 11.62 5.15 -21.44
N LYS A 105 10.96 6.23 -21.03
CA LYS A 105 11.66 7.41 -20.57
C LYS A 105 12.43 6.85 -19.39
N LYS A 106 13.71 6.56 -19.64
CA LYS A 106 14.77 6.75 -18.67
C LYS A 106 14.58 8.19 -18.16
N GLU A 107 13.63 8.39 -17.28
CA GLU A 107 13.71 9.51 -16.38
C GLU A 107 14.96 9.18 -15.58
N THR A 108 16.00 9.96 -15.83
CA THR A 108 17.12 10.22 -14.92
C THR A 108 16.59 10.82 -13.60
N SER A 109 15.51 10.24 -13.05
CA SER A 109 14.99 10.53 -11.74
C SER A 109 15.93 9.83 -10.77
N PHE A 110 16.60 10.61 -9.94
CA PHE A 110 17.34 10.10 -8.78
C PHE A 110 16.52 8.98 -8.11
N PRO A 111 17.14 7.84 -7.71
CA PRO A 111 16.43 6.73 -7.11
C PRO A 111 16.08 7.04 -5.64
N ILE A 112 15.32 8.12 -5.43
CA ILE A 112 14.89 8.65 -4.12
C ILE A 112 14.19 7.54 -3.32
N VAL A 113 13.41 6.69 -4.01
CA VAL A 113 12.73 5.55 -3.40
C VAL A 113 13.73 4.52 -2.88
N ALA A 114 14.75 4.16 -3.67
CA ALA A 114 15.78 3.21 -3.24
C ALA A 114 16.60 3.75 -2.07
N ILE A 115 17.00 5.02 -2.14
CA ILE A 115 17.74 5.71 -1.07
C ILE A 115 16.91 5.79 0.21
N GLY A 116 15.61 6.10 0.10
CA GLY A 116 14.70 6.13 1.23
C GLY A 116 14.61 4.79 1.96
N TYR A 117 14.44 3.68 1.23
CA TYR A 117 14.43 2.34 1.82
C TYR A 117 15.77 1.98 2.48
N LEU A 118 16.90 2.33 1.87
CA LEU A 118 18.22 2.08 2.44
C LEU A 118 18.47 2.91 3.71
N LEU A 119 18.08 4.18 3.73
CA LEU A 119 18.18 5.03 4.93
C LEU A 119 17.37 4.47 6.10
N ILE A 120 16.15 3.99 5.83
CA ILE A 120 15.32 3.32 6.83
C ILE A 120 16.03 2.04 7.33
N GLY A 121 16.56 1.22 6.43
CA GLY A 121 17.30 0.01 6.80
C GLY A 121 18.53 0.30 7.67
N ILE A 122 19.32 1.31 7.32
CA ILE A 122 20.48 1.76 8.11
C ILE A 122 20.06 2.24 9.49
N GLY A 123 18.97 3.03 9.58
CA GLY A 123 18.42 3.48 10.85
C GLY A 123 17.98 2.32 11.75
N LEU A 124 17.30 1.31 11.17
CA LEU A 124 16.88 0.12 11.91
C LEU A 124 18.07 -0.72 12.38
N ILE A 125 19.11 -0.88 11.54
CA ILE A 125 20.37 -1.55 11.93
C ILE A 125 21.04 -0.81 13.08
N TYR A 126 21.08 0.52 13.02
CA TYR A 126 21.65 1.35 14.09
C TYR A 126 20.90 1.15 15.42
N CYS A 127 19.56 1.12 15.40
CA CYS A 127 18.74 0.84 16.59
C CYS A 127 18.99 -0.56 17.17
N LEU A 128 19.24 -1.57 16.31
CA LEU A 128 19.58 -2.92 16.76
C LEU A 128 20.96 -2.96 17.43
N ILE A 129 21.97 -2.31 16.85
CA ILE A 129 23.33 -2.27 17.40
C ILE A 129 23.40 -1.49 18.72
N THR A 130 22.62 -0.42 18.84
CA THR A 130 22.58 0.42 20.05
C THR A 130 21.67 -0.13 21.15
N HIS A 131 21.12 -1.34 20.98
CA HIS A 131 20.20 -1.98 21.92
C HIS A 131 18.97 -1.14 22.29
N GLN A 132 18.53 -0.25 21.38
CA GLN A 132 17.34 0.57 21.57
C GLN A 132 16.02 -0.19 21.33
N VAL A 133 16.11 -1.42 20.85
CA VAL A 133 14.96 -2.27 20.52
C VAL A 133 14.68 -3.23 21.67
N THR A 134 13.46 -3.19 22.21
CA THR A 134 13.01 -4.11 23.25
C THR A 134 12.84 -5.53 22.71
N SER A 135 12.94 -6.54 23.57
CA SER A 135 12.83 -7.95 23.18
C SER A 135 11.53 -8.28 22.44
N GLU A 136 10.43 -7.62 22.78
CA GLU A 136 9.12 -7.77 22.13
C GLU A 136 9.07 -7.25 20.69
N LEU A 137 9.86 -6.20 20.38
CA LEU A 137 9.91 -5.58 19.06
C LEU A 137 11.03 -6.14 18.18
N MET A 138 11.92 -6.97 18.73
CA MET A 138 13.11 -7.46 18.04
C MET A 138 12.80 -8.21 16.74
N ILE A 139 11.80 -9.09 16.76
CA ILE A 139 11.37 -9.85 15.57
C ILE A 139 10.81 -8.92 14.48
N LEU A 140 10.01 -7.94 14.89
CA LEU A 140 9.40 -6.97 13.98
C LEU A 140 10.47 -6.09 13.33
N VAL A 141 11.41 -5.58 14.12
CA VAL A 141 12.50 -4.72 13.64
C VAL A 141 13.43 -5.51 12.72
N CYS A 142 13.81 -6.74 13.06
CA CYS A 142 14.60 -7.60 12.16
C CYS A 142 13.89 -7.85 10.83
N GLY A 143 12.59 -8.14 10.84
CA GLY A 143 11.79 -8.31 9.63
C GLY A 143 11.74 -7.02 8.79
N ALA A 144 11.49 -5.87 9.43
CA ALA A 144 11.47 -4.57 8.76
C ALA A 144 12.83 -4.20 8.15
N THR A 145 13.94 -4.54 8.83
CA THR A 145 15.30 -4.35 8.33
C THR A 145 15.52 -5.17 7.05
N ILE A 146 15.16 -6.45 7.04
CA ILE A 146 15.34 -7.31 5.86
C ILE A 146 14.51 -6.81 4.67
N VAL A 147 13.25 -6.42 4.91
CA VAL A 147 12.36 -5.89 3.86
C VAL A 147 12.89 -4.55 3.31
N SER A 148 13.31 -3.64 4.18
CA SER A 148 13.81 -2.33 3.77
C SER A 148 15.10 -2.43 2.94
N VAL A 149 16.05 -3.27 3.35
CA VAL A 149 17.30 -3.48 2.61
C VAL A 149 17.06 -4.20 1.29
N SER A 150 16.23 -5.26 1.27
CA SER A 150 15.94 -6.00 0.04
C SER A 150 15.18 -5.16 -0.99
N MET A 151 14.20 -4.37 -0.57
CA MET A 151 13.50 -3.43 -1.44
C MET A 151 14.42 -2.30 -1.92
N GLY A 152 15.24 -1.73 -1.04
CA GLY A 152 16.22 -0.72 -1.41
C GLY A 152 17.18 -1.21 -2.49
N MET A 153 17.72 -2.41 -2.33
CA MET A 153 18.58 -3.06 -3.34
C MET A 153 17.83 -3.38 -4.64
N TYR A 154 16.60 -3.88 -4.56
CA TYR A 154 15.79 -4.18 -5.74
C TYR A 154 15.53 -2.92 -6.59
N TYR A 155 15.10 -1.82 -5.97
CA TYR A 155 14.89 -0.55 -6.67
C TYR A 155 16.18 0.06 -7.22
N LEU A 156 17.31 -0.14 -6.53
CA LEU A 156 18.61 0.32 -7.01
C LEU A 156 19.08 -0.49 -8.23
N LEU A 157 18.90 -1.82 -8.22
CA LEU A 157 19.20 -2.69 -9.35
C LEU A 157 18.31 -2.41 -10.57
N LEU A 158 17.02 -2.09 -10.36
CA LEU A 158 16.13 -1.65 -11.43
C LEU A 158 16.52 -0.30 -12.02
N TYR A 159 17.17 0.58 -11.25
CA TYR A 159 17.65 1.87 -11.73
C TYR A 159 18.96 1.77 -12.52
N VAL A 160 19.86 0.88 -12.12
CA VAL A 160 21.16 0.66 -12.79
C VAL A 160 21.00 -0.06 -14.14
N ARG A 161 19.90 -0.80 -14.33
CA ARG A 161 19.62 -1.61 -15.53
C ARG A 161 18.83 -0.85 -16.59
#